data_AF-A0A0N7KKD8-F1
#
_entry.id   AF-A0A0N7KKD8-F1
#
_cell.length_a   1.000
_cell.length_b   1.000
_cell.length_c   1.000
_cell.angle_alpha   90.00
_cell.angle_beta   90.00
_cell.angle_gamma   90.00
#
_symmetry.space_group_name_H-M   'P 1'
#
loop_
_entity.id
_entity.type
_entity.pdbx_description
1 polymer ?
#
loop_
_entity_poly.entity_id
_entity_poly.type
_entity_poly.pdbx_seq_one_letter_code
_entity_poly.pdbx_strand_id
1 'polypeptide(L)'
;PILEKAIGTEIEWHLGYCLTQQVLTKESSESTKPITKTEECESFFNFFSPPQVPDDDAKNDEYTVKLHNQMERDYDIASTLRDKIIPHAVSWFTREAVQDEDYGASWVDDEEEDDDDDEYSDEEA
;
A
#
# COMPACT_ATOMS: atom_id res chain seq x y z
N PRO A 1 -15.83 -3.54 -10.59
CA PRO A 1 -15.84 -2.08 -10.82
C PRO A 1 -14.40 -1.59 -10.97
N ILE A 2 -14.06 -0.87 -12.04
CA ILE A 2 -12.71 -0.33 -12.21
C ILE A 2 -12.66 1.01 -11.49
N LEU A 3 -11.71 1.18 -10.56
CA LEU A 3 -11.50 2.44 -9.86
C LEU A 3 -10.73 3.40 -10.79
N GLU A 4 -11.37 4.48 -11.23
CA GLU A 4 -10.74 5.49 -12.10
C GLU A 4 -10.02 6.58 -11.31
N LYS A 5 -10.57 6.97 -10.15
CA LYS A 5 -10.05 8.06 -9.33
C LYS A 5 -10.47 7.90 -7.87
N ALA A 6 -9.57 8.25 -6.97
CA ALA A 6 -9.86 8.44 -5.55
C ALA A 6 -9.55 9.88 -5.14
N ILE A 7 -10.41 10.46 -4.31
CA ILE A 7 -10.27 11.82 -3.79
C ILE A 7 -10.08 11.71 -2.29
N GLY A 8 -8.93 12.20 -1.83
CA GLY A 8 -8.57 12.26 -0.42
C GLY A 8 -9.13 13.49 0.29
N THR A 9 -8.88 13.54 1.60
CA THR A 9 -9.19 14.69 2.45
C THR A 9 -7.91 15.15 3.13
N GLU A 10 -7.55 16.42 2.96
CA GLU A 10 -6.37 16.99 3.62
C GLU A 10 -6.52 16.94 5.14
N ILE A 11 -5.45 16.50 5.83
CA ILE A 11 -5.40 16.42 7.28
C ILE A 11 -4.62 17.61 7.81
N GLU A 12 -5.28 18.45 8.61
CA GLU A 12 -4.65 19.58 9.27
C GLU A 12 -3.88 19.12 10.51
N TRP A 13 -2.67 18.58 10.30
CA TRP A 13 -1.81 18.11 11.38
C TRP A 13 -1.34 19.26 12.28
N HIS A 14 -1.35 19.02 13.59
CA HIS A 14 -0.61 19.88 14.51
C HIS A 14 0.90 19.77 14.25
N LEU A 15 1.62 20.88 14.43
CA LEU A 15 3.06 20.96 14.21
C LEU A 15 3.80 19.84 14.95
N GLY A 16 4.52 19.00 14.21
CA GLY A 16 5.30 17.88 14.74
C GLY A 16 4.52 16.58 14.99
N TYR A 17 3.21 16.55 14.70
CA TYR A 17 2.35 15.36 14.90
C TYR A 17 1.89 14.73 13.59
N CYS A 18 2.49 15.09 12.46
CA CYS A 18 2.19 14.47 11.17
C CYS A 18 2.63 13.00 11.19
N LEU A 19 1.67 12.08 11.15
CA LEU A 19 1.93 10.64 11.21
C LEU A 19 2.25 10.01 9.85
N THR A 20 2.23 10.78 8.77
CA THR A 20 2.64 10.33 7.43
C THR A 20 4.10 10.68 7.12
N GLN A 21 4.78 11.36 8.05
CA GLN A 21 6.13 11.87 7.90
C GLN A 21 6.99 11.53 9.12
N GLN A 22 8.20 11.04 8.87
CA GLN A 22 9.21 10.84 9.89
C GLN A 22 10.28 11.92 9.79
N VAL A 23 10.48 12.65 10.89
CA VAL A 23 11.50 13.69 11.00
C VAL A 23 12.81 13.05 11.48
N LEU A 24 13.80 12.94 10.59
CA LEU A 24 15.14 12.50 10.90
C LEU A 24 16.04 13.71 11.13
N THR A 25 16.47 13.92 12.36
CA THR A 25 17.49 14.91 12.70
C THR A 25 18.87 14.25 12.66
N LYS A 26 19.75 14.75 11.80
CA LYS A 26 21.17 14.35 11.77
C LYS A 26 22.03 15.50 12.28
N GLU A 27 22.90 15.19 13.24
CA GLU A 27 23.96 16.11 13.63
C GLU A 27 25.02 16.12 12.53
N SER A 28 25.29 17.30 11.97
CA SER A 28 26.36 17.50 10.99
C SER A 28 27.65 17.82 11.74
N SER A 29 28.73 17.11 11.45
CA SER A 29 30.06 17.41 11.99
C SER A 29 30.61 18.75 11.49
N GLU A 30 30.05 19.32 10.43
CA GLU A 30 30.53 20.56 9.79
C GLU A 30 29.72 21.80 10.19
N SER A 31 28.59 21.66 10.89
CA SER A 31 27.73 22.78 11.26
C SER A 31 27.08 22.61 12.63
N THR A 32 27.12 23.65 13.47
CA THR A 32 26.53 23.68 14.82
C THR A 32 24.99 23.53 14.86
N LYS A 33 24.31 23.47 13.70
CA LYS A 33 22.86 23.31 13.61
C LYS A 33 22.52 21.90 13.09
N PRO A 34 21.57 21.19 13.74
CA PRO A 34 21.10 19.90 13.23
C PRO A 34 20.41 20.08 11.87
N ILE A 35 20.64 19.14 10.96
CA ILE A 35 19.95 19.07 9.67
C ILE A 35 18.70 18.21 9.86
N THR A 36 17.53 18.80 9.61
CA THR A 36 16.24 18.12 9.69
C THR A 36 15.83 17.65 8.29
N LYS A 37 15.71 16.33 8.09
CA LYS A 37 15.15 15.74 6.87
C LYS A 37 13.81 15.10 7.21
N THR A 38 12.78 15.40 6.43
CA THR A 38 11.48 14.76 6.53
C THR A 38 11.38 13.69 5.45
N GLU A 39 11.07 12.46 5.83
CA GLU A 39 10.82 11.34 4.90
C GLU A 39 9.38 10.86 5.06
N GLU A 40 8.72 10.51 3.96
CA GLU A 40 7.39 9.88 4.01
C GLU A 40 7.51 8.48 4.61
N CYS A 41 6.58 8.12 5.48
CA CYS A 41 6.55 6.80 6.13
C CYS A 41 5.19 6.13 5.94
N GLU A 42 5.17 4.80 6.10
CA GLU A 42 3.92 4.04 6.07
C GLU A 42 3.03 4.43 7.23
N SER A 43 1.82 4.88 6.90
CA SER A 43 0.83 5.35 7.84
C SER A 43 -0.55 5.01 7.34
N PHE A 44 -1.47 4.66 8.24
CA PHE A 44 -2.89 4.52 7.90
C PHE A 44 -3.43 5.81 7.27
N PHE A 45 -2.92 6.96 7.68
CA PHE A 45 -3.37 8.26 7.19
C PHE A 45 -2.97 8.57 5.74
N ASN A 46 -2.07 7.77 5.14
CA ASN A 46 -1.79 7.86 3.71
C ASN A 46 -3.05 7.55 2.87
N PHE A 47 -4.01 6.80 3.43
CA PHE A 47 -5.31 6.52 2.81
C PHE A 47 -6.09 7.79 2.42
N PHE A 48 -5.90 8.89 3.16
CA PHE A 48 -6.54 10.17 2.86
C PHE A 48 -5.78 10.99 1.80
N SER A 49 -4.69 10.48 1.26
CA SER A 49 -3.88 11.07 0.20
C SER A 49 -3.67 10.04 -0.92
N PRO A 50 -4.76 9.62 -1.60
CA PRO A 50 -4.69 8.53 -2.56
C PRO A 50 -3.79 8.91 -3.76
N PRO A 51 -3.17 7.91 -4.39
CA PRO A 51 -2.35 8.10 -5.58
C PRO A 51 -3.15 8.82 -6.68
N GLN A 52 -2.54 9.82 -7.31
CA GLN A 52 -3.14 10.55 -8.43
C GLN A 52 -2.66 9.97 -9.75
N VAL A 53 -3.58 9.80 -10.70
CA VAL A 53 -3.24 9.40 -12.07
C VAL A 53 -2.57 10.58 -12.77
N PRO A 54 -1.31 10.46 -13.23
CA PRO A 54 -0.68 11.54 -13.99
C PRO A 54 -1.44 11.81 -15.30
N ASP A 55 -1.59 13.09 -15.63
CA ASP A 55 -2.21 13.56 -16.88
C ASP A 55 -1.33 13.30 -18.11
N ASP A 56 0.00 13.27 -17.94
CA ASP A 56 0.95 13.07 -19.04
C ASP A 56 1.25 11.58 -19.32
N ASP A 57 1.36 11.24 -20.60
CA ASP A 57 1.76 9.93 -21.14
C ASP A 57 3.21 9.52 -20.82
N ALA A 58 3.90 10.22 -19.90
CA ALA A 58 5.25 9.89 -19.44
C ALA A 58 5.27 8.74 -18.42
N LYS A 59 4.39 7.76 -18.63
CA LYS A 59 4.25 6.55 -17.83
C LYS A 59 5.22 5.49 -18.34
N ASN A 60 6.30 5.24 -17.61
CA ASN A 60 6.97 3.95 -17.76
C ASN A 60 6.01 2.87 -17.23
N ASP A 61 5.95 1.70 -17.89
CA ASP A 61 5.05 0.60 -17.54
C ASP A 61 5.16 0.24 -16.05
N GLU A 62 6.38 0.23 -15.50
CA GLU A 62 6.62 -0.04 -14.08
C GLU A 62 5.93 0.96 -13.13
N TYR A 63 5.91 2.25 -13.48
CA TYR A 63 5.26 3.27 -12.67
C TYR A 63 3.73 3.10 -12.70
N THR A 64 3.17 2.82 -13.89
CA THR A 64 1.74 2.56 -14.05
C THR A 64 1.30 1.36 -13.23
N VAL A 65 2.07 0.26 -13.26
CA VAL A 65 1.79 -0.95 -12.48
C VAL A 65 1.81 -0.65 -10.98
N LYS A 66 2.84 0.07 -10.48
CA LYS A 66 2.90 0.47 -9.07
C LYS A 66 1.72 1.35 -8.65
N LEU A 67 1.34 2.30 -9.50
CA LEU A 67 0.20 3.17 -9.25
C LEU A 67 -1.11 2.38 -9.18
N HIS A 68 -1.31 1.45 -10.12
CA HIS A 68 -2.49 0.60 -10.15
C HIS A 68 -2.58 -0.27 -8.89
N ASN A 69 -1.48 -0.91 -8.48
CA ASN A 69 -1.42 -1.70 -7.25
C ASN A 69 -1.73 -0.85 -6.00
N GLN A 70 -1.30 0.40 -5.96
CA GLN A 70 -1.65 1.30 -4.85
C GLN A 70 -3.14 1.64 -4.84
N MET A 71 -3.73 1.95 -5.99
CA MET A 71 -5.16 2.24 -6.12
C MET A 71 -6.03 1.05 -5.74
N GLU A 72 -5.64 -0.16 -6.13
CA GLU A 72 -6.34 -1.40 -5.79
C GLU A 72 -6.32 -1.64 -4.27
N ARG A 73 -5.17 -1.49 -3.63
CA ARG A 73 -5.07 -1.59 -2.16
C ARG A 73 -5.96 -0.57 -1.45
N ASP A 74 -5.98 0.67 -1.91
CA ASP A 74 -6.87 1.70 -1.34
C ASP A 74 -8.34 1.33 -1.53
N TYR A 75 -8.71 0.75 -2.69
CA TYR A 75 -10.06 0.25 -2.94
C TYR A 75 -10.45 -0.89 -1.99
N ASP A 76 -9.56 -1.84 -1.76
CA ASP A 76 -9.80 -2.98 -0.86
C ASP A 76 -9.99 -2.53 0.59
N ILE A 77 -9.17 -1.57 1.04
CA ILE A 77 -9.35 -0.94 2.36
C ILE A 77 -10.70 -0.22 2.42
N ALA A 78 -11.01 0.60 1.41
CA ALA A 78 -12.25 1.38 1.37
C ALA A 78 -13.51 0.49 1.34
N SER A 79 -13.48 -0.57 0.54
CA SER A 79 -14.58 -1.53 0.43
C SER A 79 -14.75 -2.33 1.72
N THR A 80 -13.65 -2.77 2.34
CA THR A 80 -13.69 -3.41 3.66
C THR A 80 -14.29 -2.50 4.72
N LEU A 81 -13.87 -1.23 4.76
CA LEU A 81 -14.45 -0.26 5.70
C LEU A 81 -15.95 -0.05 5.44
N ARG A 82 -16.35 0.14 4.17
CA ARG A 82 -17.73 0.40 3.76
C ARG A 82 -18.66 -0.78 4.00
N ASP A 83 -18.23 -1.99 3.62
CA ASP A 83 -19.11 -3.16 3.52
C ASP A 83 -19.01 -4.06 4.75
N LYS A 84 -17.82 -4.14 5.38
CA LYS A 84 -17.58 -5.04 6.52
C LYS A 84 -17.51 -4.30 7.86
N ILE A 85 -16.71 -3.24 7.96
CA ILE A 85 -16.43 -2.58 9.26
C ILE A 85 -17.58 -1.67 9.70
N ILE A 86 -17.94 -0.67 8.90
CA ILE A 86 -18.93 0.36 9.28
C ILE A 86 -20.30 -0.26 9.63
N PRO A 87 -20.87 -1.18 8.83
CA PRO A 87 -22.18 -1.77 9.13
C PRO A 87 -22.17 -2.66 10.39
N HIS A 88 -21.02 -3.25 10.73
CA HIS A 88 -20.87 -4.21 11.82
C HIS A 88 -19.86 -3.74 12.88
N ALA A 89 -19.71 -2.43 13.07
CA ALA A 89 -18.64 -1.84 13.88
C ALA A 89 -18.60 -2.41 15.32
N VAL A 90 -19.78 -2.66 15.91
CA VAL A 90 -19.89 -3.27 17.25
C VAL A 90 -19.32 -4.68 17.25
N SER A 91 -19.68 -5.52 16.28
CA SER A 91 -19.19 -6.90 16.17
C SER A 91 -17.67 -6.96 15.93
N TRP A 92 -17.13 -6.04 15.13
CA TRP A 92 -15.68 -5.91 14.95
C TRP A 92 -14.98 -5.43 16.22
N PHE A 93 -15.60 -4.52 16.97
CA PHE A 93 -15.10 -4.06 18.27
C PHE A 93 -15.13 -5.16 19.34
N THR A 94 -16.21 -5.94 19.42
CA THR A 94 -16.38 -7.06 20.37
C THR A 94 -15.64 -8.33 19.95
N ARG A 95 -15.08 -8.37 18.73
CA ARG A 95 -14.43 -9.53 18.09
C ARG A 95 -15.39 -10.69 17.77
N GLU A 96 -16.69 -10.41 17.69
CA GLU A 96 -17.73 -11.37 17.29
C GLU A 96 -17.90 -11.44 15.77
N ALA A 97 -17.36 -10.46 15.03
CA ALA A 97 -17.34 -10.51 13.57
C ALA A 97 -16.47 -11.67 13.11
N VAL A 98 -17.08 -12.65 12.43
CA VAL A 98 -16.32 -13.68 11.72
C VAL A 98 -15.77 -13.01 10.47
N GLN A 99 -14.46 -13.14 10.24
CA GLN A 99 -13.91 -12.89 8.92
C GLN A 99 -14.46 -14.02 8.07
N ASP A 100 -15.56 -13.80 7.34
CA ASP A 100 -16.05 -14.81 6.41
C ASP A 100 -14.90 -15.13 5.44
N GLU A 101 -14.30 -16.30 5.60
CA GLU A 101 -13.18 -16.83 4.80
C GLU A 101 -13.60 -17.12 3.34
N ASP A 102 -14.84 -16.77 2.96
CA ASP A 102 -15.53 -17.24 1.75
C ASP A 102 -15.36 -16.33 0.51
N TYR A 103 -14.45 -15.35 0.53
CA TYR A 103 -14.18 -14.48 -0.63
C TYR A 103 -12.77 -14.55 -1.21
N GLY A 104 -11.92 -15.47 -0.72
CA GLY A 104 -10.50 -15.57 -1.11
C GLY A 104 -10.01 -16.93 -1.62
N ALA A 105 -10.84 -17.98 -1.62
CA ALA A 105 -10.41 -19.36 -1.90
C ALA A 105 -10.77 -19.90 -3.30
N SER A 106 -11.00 -19.03 -4.30
CA SER A 106 -11.46 -19.44 -5.64
C SER A 106 -10.54 -19.07 -6.83
N TRP A 107 -9.32 -18.59 -6.59
CA TRP A 107 -8.30 -18.64 -7.64
C TRP A 107 -7.52 -19.94 -7.45
N VAL A 108 -8.13 -21.01 -7.97
CA VAL A 108 -7.43 -22.21 -8.39
C VAL A 108 -6.29 -21.76 -9.28
N ASP A 109 -5.09 -21.76 -8.70
CA ASP A 109 -3.83 -21.81 -9.43
C ASP A 109 -3.80 -23.18 -10.09
N ASP A 110 -4.33 -23.22 -11.31
CA ASP A 110 -4.21 -24.35 -12.21
C ASP A 110 -2.76 -24.33 -12.70
N GLU A 111 -1.84 -24.77 -11.84
CA GLU A 111 -0.47 -25.14 -12.20
C GLU A 111 -0.55 -26.37 -13.13
N GLU A 112 -0.93 -26.12 -14.38
CA GLU A 112 -0.78 -27.07 -15.48
C GLU A 112 0.70 -27.05 -15.89
N GLU A 113 1.38 -28.10 -15.44
CA GLU A 113 2.50 -28.83 -16.07
C GLU A 113 3.09 -28.21 -17.34
N ASP A 114 4.32 -27.69 -17.25
CA ASP A 114 5.26 -27.78 -18.36
C ASP A 114 6.53 -28.48 -17.85
N ASP A 115 6.47 -29.78 -18.06
CA ASP A 115 7.53 -30.78 -18.13
C ASP A 115 8.62 -30.28 -19.10
N ASP A 116 9.86 -30.12 -18.64
CA ASP A 116 11.00 -30.63 -19.41
C ASP A 116 12.32 -30.49 -18.63
N ASP A 117 12.75 -31.68 -18.20
CA ASP A 117 14.08 -32.24 -18.35
C ASP A 117 15.26 -31.59 -17.62
N ASP A 118 15.66 -32.33 -16.60
CA ASP A 118 16.99 -32.47 -16.04
C ASP A 118 18.12 -32.36 -17.09
N GLU A 119 19.30 -31.86 -16.72
CA GLU A 119 20.53 -32.66 -16.54
C GLU A 119 21.84 -31.82 -16.55
N TYR A 120 22.74 -32.15 -15.61
CA TYR A 120 24.18 -31.84 -15.49
C TYR A 120 24.58 -30.40 -15.06
N SER A 121 25.10 -30.15 -13.85
CA SER A 121 26.32 -30.65 -13.16
C SER A 121 27.64 -30.39 -13.89
N ASP A 122 28.41 -29.40 -13.39
CA ASP A 122 29.84 -29.44 -12.98
C ASP A 122 30.41 -28.01 -12.99
N GLU A 123 30.76 -27.44 -11.84
CA GLU A 123 32.09 -27.50 -11.21
C GLU A 123 33.13 -26.51 -11.80
N GLU A 124 33.51 -25.56 -10.94
CA GLU A 124 34.88 -25.05 -10.69
C GLU A 124 35.70 -24.37 -11.82
N ALA A 125 35.84 -23.04 -11.71
CA ALA A 125 37.10 -22.29 -11.86
C ALA A 125 36.99 -20.86 -11.30
#